data_AF-A0A497G0P6-F1
#
_entry.id   AF-A0A497G0P6-F1
#
_cell.length_a   1.000
_cell.length_b   1.000
_cell.length_c   1.000
_cell.angle_alpha   90.00
_cell.angle_beta   90.00
_cell.angle_gamma   90.00
#
_symmetry.space_group_name_H-M   'P 1'
#
loop_
_entity.id
_entity.type
_entity.pdbx_description
1 polymer ?
#
loop_
_entity_poly.entity_id
_entity_poly.type
_entity_poly.pdbx_seq_one_letter_code
_entity_poly.pdbx_strand_id
1 'polypeptide(L)'
;MDSSEKCLVTIGGVEVGGSPVNPTVLIGCMFYRKHKIVEDHRRGLFDRKEAEKLILLQEEWSDKTGIPCMVDIFGETSDALIKYLDFVSSITDKPILLNGSTWRVRISAMNHACEVGLNSRVIYTS
;
A
#
# COMPACT_ATOMS: atom_id res chain seq x y z
N MET A 1 32.04 18.06 6.25
CA MET A 1 30.70 17.65 6.71
C MET A 1 30.16 16.75 5.62
N ASP A 2 30.23 15.45 5.86
CA ASP A 2 30.12 14.42 4.84
C ASP A 2 28.69 14.30 4.31
N SER A 3 28.55 14.09 3.01
CA SER A 3 27.29 14.13 2.27
C SER A 3 26.36 13.00 2.70
N SER A 4 25.44 13.29 3.62
CA SER A 4 24.16 12.60 3.86
C SER A 4 24.16 11.10 3.53
N GLU A 5 24.42 10.29 4.55
CA GLU A 5 24.25 8.83 4.52
C GLU A 5 22.85 8.49 3.97
N LYS A 6 22.77 8.08 2.69
CA LYS A 6 21.51 7.69 2.06
C LYS A 6 21.17 6.28 2.49
N CYS A 7 20.28 6.16 3.48
CA CYS A 7 19.80 4.88 3.98
C CYS A 7 19.10 4.08 2.85
N LEU A 8 19.47 2.80 2.71
CA LEU A 8 18.77 1.82 1.89
C LEU A 8 17.84 1.03 2.81
N VAL A 9 16.55 0.99 2.47
CA VAL A 9 15.56 0.21 3.21
C VAL A 9 14.88 -0.76 2.26
N THR A 10 14.76 -2.02 2.67
CA THR A 10 13.99 -3.04 1.96
C THR A 10 12.66 -3.25 2.67
N ILE A 11 11.55 -3.04 1.96
CA ILE A 11 10.18 -3.21 2.47
C ILE A 11 9.48 -4.19 1.55
N GLY A 12 9.04 -5.34 2.05
CA GLY A 12 8.38 -6.36 1.23
C GLY A 12 9.11 -6.71 -0.08
N GLY A 13 10.45 -6.72 -0.05
CA GLY A 13 11.29 -6.96 -1.23
C GLY A 13 11.52 -5.76 -2.16
N VAL A 14 10.92 -4.60 -1.88
CA VAL A 14 11.17 -3.34 -2.61
C VAL A 14 12.23 -2.52 -1.90
N GLU A 15 13.28 -2.16 -2.62
CA GLU A 15 14.35 -1.29 -2.14
C GLU A 15 14.02 0.19 -2.37
N VAL A 16 14.16 1.00 -1.32
CA VAL A 16 13.92 2.45 -1.35
C VAL A 16 15.16 3.18 -0.85
N GLY A 17 15.59 4.20 -1.58
CA GLY A 17 16.76 5.01 -1.23
C GLY A 17 18.07 4.40 -1.73
N GLY A 18 19.15 4.59 -0.97
CA GLY A 18 20.50 4.13 -1.32
C GLY A 18 21.35 5.08 -2.18
N SER A 19 22.62 4.71 -2.35
CA SER A 19 23.60 5.35 -3.23
C SER A 19 24.46 4.25 -3.89
N PRO A 20 24.50 4.12 -5.24
CA PRO A 20 23.78 4.93 -6.23
C PRO A 20 22.26 4.86 -6.08
N VAL A 21 21.54 5.81 -6.68
CA VAL A 21 20.09 5.95 -6.49
C VAL A 21 19.36 4.80 -7.19
N ASN A 22 18.55 4.05 -6.43
CA ASN A 22 17.63 3.04 -6.96
C ASN A 22 16.54 3.66 -7.85
N PRO A 23 15.89 2.88 -8.74
CA PRO A 23 14.74 3.36 -9.51
C PRO A 23 13.67 3.98 -8.60
N THR A 24 13.06 5.08 -9.05
CA THR A 24 11.97 5.72 -8.31
C THR A 24 10.82 4.76 -8.10
N VAL A 25 10.41 4.53 -6.86
CA VAL A 25 9.23 3.69 -6.57
C VAL A 25 7.96 4.47 -6.87
N LEU A 26 7.03 3.87 -7.62
CA LEU A 26 5.70 4.43 -7.87
C LEU A 26 4.66 3.79 -6.94
N ILE A 27 3.77 4.61 -6.39
CA ILE A 27 2.78 4.17 -5.42
C ILE A 27 1.38 4.46 -5.97
N GLY A 28 0.64 3.40 -6.31
CA GLY A 28 -0.74 3.52 -6.79
C GLY A 28 -1.73 3.65 -5.64
N CYS A 29 -2.50 4.73 -5.63
CA CYS A 29 -3.51 4.97 -4.61
C CYS A 29 -4.84 4.27 -4.95
N MET A 30 -5.43 3.57 -3.99
CA MET A 30 -6.70 2.86 -4.09
C MET A 30 -7.65 3.25 -2.95
N PHE A 31 -8.95 3.00 -3.17
CA PHE A 31 -10.05 3.25 -2.22
C PHE A 31 -10.22 4.69 -1.68
N TYR A 32 -9.49 5.67 -2.21
CA TYR A 32 -9.65 7.09 -1.91
C TYR A 32 -11.08 7.59 -2.19
N ARG A 33 -11.46 8.72 -1.58
CA ARG A 33 -12.80 9.30 -1.75
C ARG A 33 -13.16 9.47 -3.23
N LYS A 34 -14.37 9.03 -3.61
CA LYS A 34 -14.88 9.05 -5.00
C LYS A 34 -14.15 8.13 -5.98
N HIS A 35 -13.29 7.23 -5.49
CA HIS A 35 -12.80 6.15 -6.32
C HIS A 35 -13.99 5.30 -6.78
N LYS A 36 -14.22 5.26 -8.10
CA LYS A 36 -15.42 4.69 -8.73
C LYS A 36 -15.68 3.22 -8.40
N ILE A 37 -14.65 2.48 -7.99
CA ILE A 37 -14.77 1.07 -7.61
C ILE A 37 -15.33 0.88 -6.19
N VAL A 38 -15.47 1.94 -5.39
CA VAL A 38 -15.98 1.86 -4.01
C VAL A 38 -17.45 2.26 -3.97
N GLU A 39 -18.27 1.35 -3.49
CA GLU A 39 -19.71 1.55 -3.30
C GLU A 39 -20.02 2.20 -1.95
N ASP A 40 -19.31 1.78 -0.89
CA ASP A 40 -19.48 2.32 0.46
C ASP A 40 -18.13 2.41 1.18
N HIS A 41 -17.61 3.63 1.31
CA HIS A 41 -16.33 3.92 1.97
C HIS A 41 -16.33 3.64 3.47
N ARG A 42 -17.49 3.68 4.15
CA ARG A 42 -17.59 3.44 5.60
C ARG A 42 -17.61 1.96 5.91
N ARG A 43 -18.29 1.17 5.08
CA ARG A 43 -18.41 -0.29 5.23
C ARG A 43 -17.29 -1.06 4.56
N GLY A 44 -16.53 -0.43 3.67
CA GLY A 44 -15.49 -1.11 2.88
C GLY A 44 -16.09 -2.00 1.80
N LEU A 45 -17.14 -1.54 1.11
CA LEU A 45 -17.76 -2.27 -0.01
C LEU A 45 -17.24 -1.71 -1.32
N PHE A 46 -16.72 -2.59 -2.18
CA PHE A 46 -16.05 -2.22 -3.42
C PHE A 46 -16.10 -3.36 -4.44
N ASP A 47 -15.90 -3.03 -5.71
CA ASP A 47 -15.75 -3.99 -6.79
C ASP A 47 -14.37 -4.67 -6.70
N ARG A 48 -14.37 -5.90 -6.18
CA ARG A 48 -13.16 -6.70 -6.03
C ARG A 48 -12.49 -7.03 -7.37
N LYS A 49 -13.26 -7.21 -8.45
CA LYS A 49 -12.70 -7.58 -9.76
C LYS A 49 -11.97 -6.40 -10.38
N GLU A 50 -12.57 -5.22 -10.34
CA GLU A 50 -11.89 -4.03 -10.87
C GLU A 50 -10.70 -3.63 -9.99
N ALA A 51 -10.79 -3.81 -8.67
CA ALA A 51 -9.67 -3.61 -7.77
C ALA A 51 -8.49 -4.54 -8.08
N GLU A 52 -8.74 -5.85 -8.22
CA GLU A 52 -7.72 -6.84 -8.59
C GLU A 52 -7.05 -6.48 -9.93
N LYS A 53 -7.85 -6.13 -10.94
CA LYS A 53 -7.34 -5.71 -12.24
C LYS A 53 -6.42 -4.49 -12.16
N LEU A 54 -6.73 -3.48 -11.33
CA LEU A 54 -5.87 -2.31 -11.16
C LEU A 54 -4.54 -2.66 -10.49
N ILE A 55 -4.55 -3.54 -9.49
CA ILE A 55 -3.34 -4.02 -8.80
C ILE A 55 -2.45 -4.77 -9.78
N LEU A 56 -3.00 -5.74 -10.51
CA LEU A 56 -2.26 -6.55 -11.48
C LEU A 56 -1.73 -5.69 -12.64
N LEU A 57 -2.50 -4.68 -13.08
CA LEU A 57 -2.04 -3.74 -14.10
C LEU A 57 -0.82 -2.95 -13.62
N GLN A 58 -0.79 -2.50 -12.36
CA GLN A 58 0.38 -1.83 -11.80
C GLN A 58 1.60 -2.76 -11.78
N GLU A 59 1.43 -4.01 -11.37
CA GLU A 59 2.51 -4.99 -11.38
C GLU A 59 3.02 -5.28 -12.79
N GLU A 60 2.11 -5.47 -13.76
CA GLU A 60 2.47 -5.66 -15.16
C GLU A 60 3.34 -4.50 -15.69
N TRP A 61 3.00 -3.26 -15.36
CA TRP A 61 3.80 -2.10 -15.75
C TRP A 61 5.12 -2.00 -14.98
N SER A 62 5.14 -2.41 -13.71
CA SER A 62 6.36 -2.51 -12.91
C SER A 62 7.35 -3.48 -13.57
N ASP A 63 6.87 -4.66 -13.97
CA ASP A 63 7.68 -5.68 -14.64
C ASP A 63 8.20 -5.22 -16.01
N LYS A 64 7.35 -4.54 -16.80
CA LYS A 64 7.73 -4.04 -18.14
C LYS A 64 8.75 -2.91 -18.11
N THR A 65 8.70 -2.05 -17.08
CA THR A 65 9.51 -0.83 -17.01
C THR A 65 10.72 -0.97 -16.09
N GLY A 66 10.74 -1.99 -15.22
CA GLY A 66 11.72 -2.14 -14.15
C GLY A 66 11.55 -1.12 -13.01
N ILE A 67 10.45 -0.35 -13.00
CA ILE A 67 10.14 0.64 -11.96
C ILE A 67 9.37 -0.08 -10.83
N PRO A 68 9.93 -0.22 -9.61
CA PRO A 68 9.24 -0.89 -8.51
C PRO A 68 7.95 -0.17 -8.11
N CYS A 69 7.00 -0.93 -7.55
CA CYS A 69 5.73 -0.38 -7.14
C CYS A 69 5.29 -0.79 -5.73
N MET A 70 4.41 0.01 -5.15
CA MET A 70 3.70 -0.24 -3.89
C MET A 70 2.23 0.16 -4.06
N VAL A 71 1.37 -0.23 -3.13
CA VAL A 71 -0.05 0.14 -3.13
C VAL A 71 -0.36 1.01 -1.92
N ASP A 72 -0.97 2.18 -2.12
CA ASP A 72 -1.50 3.01 -1.04
C ASP A 72 -3.01 2.81 -0.91
N ILE A 73 -3.46 2.35 0.25
CA ILE A 73 -4.88 2.14 0.52
C ILE A 73 -5.39 3.19 1.50
N PHE A 74 -6.51 3.83 1.15
CA PHE A 74 -7.17 4.79 2.02
C PHE A 74 -8.47 4.23 2.61
N GLY A 75 -8.62 4.33 3.93
CA GLY A 75 -9.86 3.97 4.63
C GLY A 75 -10.45 5.11 5.48
N GLU A 76 -11.77 5.29 5.42
CA GLU A 76 -12.47 6.26 6.29
C GLU A 76 -12.68 5.74 7.72
N THR A 77 -12.82 4.43 7.87
CA THR A 77 -13.06 3.71 9.13
C THR A 77 -12.03 2.60 9.29
N SER A 78 -11.81 2.14 10.53
CA SER A 78 -10.92 1.00 10.80
C SER A 78 -11.35 -0.25 10.03
N ASP A 79 -12.65 -0.57 10.07
CA ASP A 79 -13.21 -1.74 9.40
C ASP A 79 -13.00 -1.70 7.87
N ALA A 80 -13.18 -0.52 7.25
CA ALA A 80 -12.96 -0.38 5.83
C ALA A 80 -11.47 -0.56 5.48
N LEU A 81 -10.57 0.08 6.22
CA LEU A 81 -9.13 -0.01 5.98
C LEU A 81 -8.61 -1.45 6.15
N ILE A 82 -9.08 -2.16 7.18
CA ILE A 82 -8.73 -3.57 7.43
C ILE A 82 -9.23 -4.45 6.27
N LYS A 83 -10.49 -4.28 5.82
CA LYS A 83 -11.01 -5.04 4.67
C LYS A 83 -10.22 -4.78 3.39
N TYR A 84 -9.81 -3.54 3.15
CA TYR A 84 -8.96 -3.20 2.01
C TYR A 84 -7.57 -3.83 2.13
N LEU A 85 -6.96 -3.80 3.32
CA LEU A 85 -5.68 -4.45 3.59
C LEU A 85 -5.74 -5.96 3.32
N ASP A 86 -6.73 -6.66 3.88
CA ASP A 86 -6.92 -8.10 3.70
C ASP A 86 -7.11 -8.45 2.21
N PHE A 87 -7.89 -7.64 1.50
CA PHE A 87 -8.08 -7.84 0.07
C PHE A 87 -6.79 -7.62 -0.71
N VAL A 88 -6.13 -6.46 -0.57
CA VAL A 88 -4.94 -6.13 -1.36
C VAL A 88 -3.81 -7.11 -1.08
N SER A 89 -3.58 -7.47 0.20
CA SER A 89 -2.55 -8.45 0.58
C SER A 89 -2.82 -9.87 0.06
N SER A 90 -4.09 -10.20 -0.24
CA SER A 90 -4.43 -11.48 -0.89
C SER A 90 -4.17 -11.51 -2.41
N ILE A 91 -3.99 -10.35 -3.04
CA ILE A 91 -3.80 -10.22 -4.49
C ILE A 91 -2.33 -10.00 -4.86
N THR A 92 -1.60 -9.20 -4.10
CA THR A 92 -0.23 -8.78 -4.42
C THR A 92 0.74 -9.05 -3.28
N ASP A 93 1.99 -9.34 -3.64
CA ASP A 93 3.11 -9.44 -2.70
C ASP A 93 3.86 -8.10 -2.47
N LYS A 94 3.47 -7.02 -3.16
CA LYS A 94 4.10 -5.70 -3.02
C LYS A 94 3.77 -5.04 -1.67
N PRO A 95 4.57 -4.05 -1.23
CA PRO A 95 4.29 -3.30 -0.01
C PRO A 95 3.00 -2.50 -0.07
N ILE A 96 2.37 -2.34 1.09
CA ILE A 96 1.09 -1.67 1.26
C ILE A 96 1.25 -0.51 2.25
N LEU A 97 0.87 0.70 1.83
CA LEU A 97 0.81 1.88 2.67
C LEU A 97 -0.60 1.98 3.29
N LEU A 98 -0.66 2.15 4.62
CA LEU A 98 -1.90 2.31 5.37
C LEU A 98 -2.25 3.78 5.57
N ASN A 99 -3.06 4.31 4.67
CA ASN A 99 -3.60 5.64 4.78
C ASN A 99 -5.02 5.62 5.35
N GLY A 100 -5.34 6.63 6.16
CA GLY A 100 -6.60 6.64 6.88
C GLY A 100 -6.98 8.02 7.35
N SER A 101 -8.30 8.24 7.48
CA SER A 101 -8.89 9.52 7.87
C SER A 101 -8.36 10.09 9.19
N THR A 102 -7.93 9.23 10.10
CA THR A 102 -7.34 9.58 11.40
C THR A 102 -6.22 8.62 11.76
N TRP A 103 -5.34 9.03 12.68
CA TRP A 103 -4.31 8.14 13.22
C TRP A 103 -4.89 6.89 13.89
N ARG A 104 -6.08 6.99 14.51
CA ARG A 104 -6.76 5.85 15.16
C ARG A 104 -7.14 4.75 14.17
N VAL A 105 -7.63 5.15 13.00
CA VAL A 105 -7.95 4.23 11.90
C VAL A 105 -6.70 3.49 11.45
N ARG A 106 -5.58 4.22 11.28
CA ARG A 106 -4.31 3.62 10.85
C ARG A 106 -3.69 2.70 11.90
N ILE A 107 -3.70 3.06 13.18
CA ILE A 107 -3.21 2.20 14.26
C ILE A 107 -4.02 0.91 14.36
N SER A 108 -5.36 0.99 14.22
CA SER A 108 -6.21 -0.20 14.22
C SER A 108 -5.85 -1.16 13.08
N ALA A 109 -5.63 -0.65 11.87
CA ALA A 109 -5.23 -1.46 10.73
C ALA A 109 -3.79 -1.99 10.86
N MET A 110 -2.88 -1.22 11.46
CA MET A 110 -1.51 -1.68 11.74
C MET A 110 -1.47 -2.81 12.75
N ASN A 111 -2.29 -2.75 13.81
CA ASN A 111 -2.41 -3.84 14.77
C ASN A 111 -2.90 -5.12 14.09
N HIS A 112 -3.94 -5.01 13.26
CA HIS A 112 -4.43 -6.13 12.45
C HIS A 112 -3.34 -6.68 11.53
N ALA A 113 -2.61 -5.82 10.82
CA ALA A 113 -1.48 -6.23 9.96
C ALA A 113 -0.43 -7.04 10.73
N CYS A 114 -0.11 -6.67 11.96
CA CYS A 114 0.79 -7.45 12.82
C CYS A 114 0.20 -8.80 13.21
N GLU A 115 -1.09 -8.85 13.57
CA GLU A 115 -1.79 -10.08 13.96
C GLU A 115 -1.84 -11.12 12.81
N VAL A 116 -1.98 -10.65 11.57
CA VAL A 116 -2.03 -11.53 10.38
C VAL A 116 -0.66 -11.72 9.69
N GLY A 117 0.43 -11.22 10.27
CA GLY A 117 1.79 -11.45 9.79
C GLY A 117 2.23 -10.62 8.58
N LEU A 118 1.63 -9.44 8.36
CA LEU A 118 1.95 -8.51 7.27
C LEU A 118 2.97 -7.42 7.66
N ASN A 119 3.55 -7.50 8.86
CA ASN A 119 4.41 -6.48 9.46
C ASN A 119 5.67 -6.11 8.64
N SER A 120 6.18 -7.02 7.79
CA SER A 120 7.34 -6.77 6.93
C SER A 120 7.00 -6.05 5.62
N ARG A 121 5.70 -5.89 5.32
CA ARG A 121 5.19 -5.39 4.04
C ARG A 121 4.29 -4.17 4.17
N VAL A 122 3.93 -3.80 5.39
CA VAL A 122 2.99 -2.71 5.67
C VAL A 122 3.72 -1.47 6.19
N ILE A 123 3.39 -0.32 5.63
CA ILE A 123 3.96 0.98 5.99
C ILE A 123 2.86 1.85 6.61
N TYR A 124 3.13 2.38 7.81
CA TYR A 124 2.26 3.39 8.41
C TYR A 124 2.48 4.75 7.75
N THR A 125 1.43 5.40 7.22
CA THR A 125 1.54 6.74 6.62
C THR A 125 1.07 7.82 7.59
N SER A 126 1.86 8.88 7.79
CA SER A 126 1.56 9.97 8.72
C SER A 126 1.04 11.23 8.04
#